data_AF-A0AAU9N0R0-F1
#
_entry.id   AF-A0AAU9N0R0-F1
#
_cell.length_a   1.000
_cell.length_b   1.000
_cell.length_c   1.000
_cell.angle_alpha   90.00
_cell.angle_beta   90.00
_cell.angle_gamma   90.00
#
_symmetry.space_group_name_H-M   'P 1'
#
loop_
_entity.id
_entity.type
_entity.pdbx_description
1 polymer ?
#
loop_
_entity_poly.entity_id
_entity_poly.type
_entity_poly.pdbx_seq_one_letter_code
_entity_poly.pdbx_strand_id
1 'polypeptide(L)'
;MPATEITADALSASGRTSEKLSLPTLQSKMKCDPEGYETELNLIYSQFKSSVELFQQQAALNFTSVVSGGVGSDPTVAKDLGDRAMFLAHVTPFYPNQLLNYPKELVEFLRSSARVLPSSLRVTVTQALILLLNRKIVAIKETLALFMELQKHKNETENRALQSILFSMLQEEDEKKAMRSLVTICDLHRRKVWFDDRTANAICRACFHPSSRIMIAALSFLLDYEKIEQDNDSDESSDEEEAIQQHHVVVSKEAIYKANNTGTTSSKKRKRKQSCSV
;
A
#
# COMPACT_ATOMS: atom_id res chain seq x y z
N MET A 1 56.27 15.62 10.41
CA MET A 1 54.93 16.00 10.88
C MET A 1 54.13 14.71 11.02
N PRO A 2 53.77 14.26 12.23
CA PRO A 2 52.87 13.14 12.39
C PRO A 2 51.44 13.63 12.63
N ALA A 3 50.50 12.86 12.08
CA ALA A 3 49.07 13.05 12.15
C ALA A 3 48.57 12.97 13.60
N THR A 4 47.75 13.94 13.98
CA THR A 4 46.96 13.90 15.22
C THR A 4 45.79 12.95 15.03
N GLU A 5 45.94 11.73 15.55
CA GLU A 5 44.84 10.84 15.87
C GLU A 5 43.94 11.54 16.90
N ILE A 6 42.67 11.76 16.53
CA ILE A 6 41.66 12.26 17.45
C ILE A 6 41.23 11.06 18.30
N THR A 7 41.88 10.89 19.44
CA THR A 7 41.56 9.88 20.46
C THR A 7 40.21 10.17 21.11
N ALA A 8 39.44 9.10 21.30
CA ALA A 8 38.07 9.07 21.81
C ALA A 8 37.97 9.36 23.32
N ASP A 9 38.48 10.50 23.79
CA ASP A 9 38.50 10.90 25.20
C ASP A 9 37.85 12.28 25.47
N ALA A 10 36.84 12.65 24.68
CA ALA A 10 36.08 13.89 24.88
C ALA A 10 34.68 13.68 25.49
N LEU A 11 34.42 12.55 26.14
CA LEU A 11 33.10 12.24 26.74
C LEU A 11 33.25 11.92 28.23
N SER A 12 33.68 12.90 29.01
CA SER A 12 33.61 12.84 30.47
C SER A 12 33.26 14.22 31.02
N ALA A 13 31.98 14.59 30.93
CA ALA A 13 31.47 15.83 31.52
C ALA A 13 30.10 15.69 32.22
N SER A 14 29.60 14.46 32.46
CA SER A 14 28.31 14.26 33.17
C SER A 14 28.40 13.33 34.39
N GLY A 15 29.54 12.68 34.67
CA GLY A 15 29.72 11.86 35.88
C GLY A 15 28.78 10.64 36.01
N ARG A 16 27.88 10.40 35.05
CA ARG A 16 27.13 9.16 34.90
C ARG A 16 27.99 8.22 34.06
N THR A 17 28.39 7.08 34.63
CA THR A 17 29.02 6.01 33.87
C THR A 17 28.18 5.71 32.64
N SER A 18 28.80 5.71 31.46
CA SER A 18 28.17 5.32 30.20
C SER A 18 27.91 3.81 30.22
N GLU A 19 27.05 3.34 31.12
CA GLU A 19 26.34 2.09 30.93
C GLU A 19 25.60 2.26 29.60
N LYS A 20 25.91 1.41 28.62
CA LYS A 20 25.13 1.31 27.37
C LYS A 20 23.73 0.80 27.72
N LEU A 21 22.91 1.69 28.28
CA LEU A 21 21.52 1.43 28.61
C LEU A 21 20.77 1.13 27.32
N SER A 22 19.88 0.15 27.36
CA SER A 22 18.96 -0.09 26.23
C SER A 22 18.08 1.14 26.01
N LEU A 23 17.70 1.39 24.75
CA LEU A 23 16.83 2.52 24.39
C LEU A 23 15.55 2.62 25.25
N PRO A 24 14.85 1.52 25.61
CA PRO A 24 13.68 1.61 26.48
C PRO A 24 13.99 2.09 27.90
N THR A 25 15.11 1.65 28.47
CA THR A 25 15.54 2.05 29.82
C THR A 25 15.97 3.51 29.82
N LEU A 26 16.74 3.92 28.80
CA LEU A 26 17.14 5.31 28.62
C LEU A 26 15.93 6.22 28.42
N GLN A 27 14.96 5.80 27.61
CA GLN A 27 13.72 6.54 27.37
C GLN A 27 12.99 6.82 28.67
N SER A 28 12.87 5.82 29.55
CA SER A 28 12.19 5.99 30.84
C SER A 28 12.92 7.00 31.73
N LYS A 29 14.25 6.93 31.80
CA LYS A 29 15.07 7.87 32.59
C LYS A 29 14.98 9.30 32.05
N MET A 30 15.07 9.48 30.73
CA MET A 30 14.97 10.79 30.07
C MET A 30 13.61 11.45 30.27
N LYS A 31 12.52 10.67 30.33
CA LYS A 31 11.18 11.22 30.62
C LYS A 31 11.05 11.72 32.06
N CYS A 32 11.80 11.13 33.00
CA CYS A 32 11.78 11.53 34.40
C CYS A 32 12.69 12.73 34.68
N ASP A 33 13.83 12.82 34.00
CA ASP A 33 14.86 13.86 34.21
C ASP A 33 15.33 14.41 32.84
N PRO A 34 14.54 15.26 32.15
CA PRO A 34 14.89 15.68 30.80
C PRO A 34 16.23 16.44 30.72
N GLU A 35 16.48 17.35 31.66
CA GLU A 35 17.67 18.20 31.69
C GLU A 35 18.96 17.38 31.92
N GLY A 36 18.90 16.34 32.73
CA GLY A 36 20.07 15.50 33.05
C GLY A 36 20.54 14.54 31.94
N TYR A 37 19.85 14.49 30.80
CA TYR A 37 20.16 13.58 29.68
C TYR A 37 20.23 14.27 28.31
N GLU A 38 20.47 15.58 28.27
CA GLU A 38 20.61 16.33 27.01
C GLU A 38 21.78 15.82 26.14
N THR A 39 22.88 15.40 26.76
CA THR A 39 24.05 14.86 26.05
C THR A 39 23.73 13.59 25.28
N GLU A 40 22.97 12.67 25.91
CA GLU A 40 22.52 11.42 25.34
C GLU A 40 21.49 11.66 24.24
N LEU A 41 20.58 12.63 24.43
CA LEU A 41 19.66 13.06 23.40
C LEU A 41 20.41 13.52 22.15
N ASN A 42 21.39 14.43 22.32
CA ASN A 42 22.18 14.98 21.22
C ASN A 42 22.95 13.88 20.49
N LEU A 43 23.52 12.93 21.22
CA LEU A 43 24.21 11.78 20.62
C LEU A 43 23.25 10.93 19.77
N ILE A 44 22.10 10.55 20.32
CA ILE A 44 21.10 9.72 19.61
C ILE A 44 20.55 10.46 18.40
N TYR A 45 20.29 11.76 18.53
CA TYR A 45 19.76 12.56 17.45
C TYR A 45 20.79 12.75 16.33
N SER A 46 22.06 13.00 16.66
CA SER A 46 23.17 13.03 15.70
C SER A 46 23.30 11.70 14.96
N GLN A 47 23.28 10.59 15.70
CA GLN A 47 23.34 9.24 15.12
C GLN A 47 22.15 8.95 14.20
N PHE A 48 20.94 9.39 14.56
CA PHE A 48 19.77 9.31 13.69
C PHE A 48 19.98 10.08 12.38
N LYS A 49 20.48 11.33 12.44
CA LYS A 49 20.74 12.14 11.24
C LYS A 49 21.77 11.50 10.32
N SER A 50 22.88 11.02 10.86
CA SER A 50 23.91 10.33 10.07
C SER A 50 23.36 9.08 9.38
N SER A 51 22.52 8.31 10.08
CA SER A 51 21.87 7.13 9.49
C SER A 51 20.87 7.52 8.40
N VAL A 52 20.05 8.56 8.60
CA VAL A 52 19.13 9.08 7.58
C VAL A 52 19.87 9.53 6.32
N GLU A 53 20.95 10.29 6.49
CA GLU A 53 21.76 10.79 5.37
C GLU A 53 22.34 9.64 4.54
N LEU A 54 22.81 8.58 5.20
CA LEU A 54 23.32 7.39 4.52
C LEU A 54 22.24 6.71 3.65
N PHE A 55 21.01 6.56 4.15
CA PHE A 55 19.90 6.02 3.36
C PHE A 55 19.47 6.95 2.22
N GLN A 56 19.50 8.26 2.42
CA GLN A 56 19.18 9.23 1.37
C GLN A 56 20.23 9.23 0.25
N GLN A 57 21.51 9.17 0.60
CA GLN A 57 22.60 9.05 -0.38
C GLN A 57 22.48 7.76 -1.20
N GLN A 58 22.14 6.64 -0.55
CA GLN A 58 21.89 5.37 -1.25
C GLN A 58 20.72 5.48 -2.24
N ALA A 59 19.63 6.15 -1.83
CA ALA A 59 18.49 6.38 -2.71
C ALA A 59 18.86 7.28 -3.90
N ALA A 60 19.63 8.36 -3.67
CA ALA A 60 20.06 9.29 -4.70
C ALA A 60 20.97 8.65 -5.77
N LEU A 61 21.82 7.70 -5.36
CA LEU A 61 22.73 7.00 -6.27
C LEU A 61 22.04 5.85 -7.03
N ASN A 62 20.73 5.62 -6.84
CA ASN A 62 19.99 4.48 -7.40
C ASN A 62 20.73 3.14 -7.23
N PHE A 63 21.50 2.99 -6.14
CA PHE A 63 22.24 1.77 -5.86
C PHE A 63 21.27 0.75 -5.24
N THR A 64 20.20 0.41 -5.98
CA THR A 64 19.40 -0.80 -5.75
C THR A 64 20.17 -1.99 -6.31
N SER A 65 21.45 -2.12 -5.95
CA SER A 65 22.23 -3.22 -6.44
C SER A 65 21.72 -4.48 -5.77
N VAL A 66 21.18 -5.36 -6.60
CA VAL A 66 20.93 -6.80 -6.42
C VAL A 66 22.18 -7.55 -5.89
N VAL A 67 23.31 -6.86 -5.71
CA VAL A 67 24.50 -7.37 -5.04
C VAL A 67 24.43 -7.02 -3.55
N SER A 68 24.43 -8.07 -2.75
CA SER A 68 24.37 -8.23 -1.30
C SER A 68 25.39 -7.42 -0.45
N GLY A 69 25.70 -6.17 -0.79
CA GLY A 69 26.80 -5.41 -0.19
C GLY A 69 26.55 -3.92 0.06
N GLY A 70 25.34 -3.40 -0.19
CA GLY A 70 24.99 -2.03 0.21
C GLY A 70 24.62 -1.97 1.70
N VAL A 71 25.06 -0.96 2.44
CA VAL A 71 24.76 -0.80 3.88
C VAL A 71 23.24 -0.76 4.17
N GLY A 72 22.41 -0.35 3.19
CA GLY A 72 20.95 -0.38 3.29
C GLY A 72 20.31 -1.78 3.19
N SER A 73 21.09 -2.81 2.84
CA SER A 73 20.67 -4.22 2.82
C SER A 73 20.95 -4.94 4.14
N ASP A 74 21.72 -4.34 5.05
CA ASP A 74 21.92 -4.90 6.39
C ASP A 74 20.66 -4.63 7.25
N PRO A 75 19.90 -5.68 7.61
CA PRO A 75 18.69 -5.54 8.40
C PRO A 75 18.95 -4.94 9.79
N THR A 76 20.18 -5.02 10.31
CA THR A 76 20.54 -4.46 11.62
C THR A 76 20.59 -2.93 11.57
N VAL A 77 21.22 -2.35 10.54
CA VAL A 77 21.31 -0.88 10.36
C VAL A 77 19.94 -0.26 10.18
N ALA A 78 19.08 -0.91 9.39
CA ALA A 78 17.70 -0.48 9.21
C ALA A 78 16.90 -0.57 10.52
N LYS A 79 17.09 -1.64 11.29
CA LYS A 79 16.44 -1.79 12.61
C LYS A 79 16.89 -0.69 13.57
N ASP A 80 18.19 -0.44 13.69
CA ASP A 80 18.75 0.55 14.62
C ASP A 80 18.26 1.97 14.29
N LEU A 81 18.19 2.34 13.01
CA LEU A 81 17.59 3.60 12.58
C LEU A 81 16.10 3.68 12.95
N GLY A 82 15.35 2.60 12.72
CA GLY A 82 13.94 2.52 13.10
C GLY A 82 13.73 2.69 14.60
N ASP A 83 14.54 2.01 15.41
CA ASP A 83 14.47 2.08 16.88
C ASP A 83 14.80 3.49 17.38
N ARG A 84 15.81 4.16 16.80
CA ARG A 84 16.12 5.57 17.10
C ARG A 84 15.01 6.53 16.69
N ALA A 85 14.40 6.34 15.52
CA ALA A 85 13.27 7.16 15.07
C ALA A 85 12.08 7.03 16.04
N MET A 86 11.72 5.81 16.42
CA MET A 86 10.63 5.60 17.38
C MET A 86 10.96 6.20 18.76
N PHE A 87 12.19 6.01 19.23
CA PHE A 87 12.67 6.59 20.47
C PHE A 87 12.56 8.12 20.48
N LEU A 88 13.09 8.80 19.44
CA LEU A 88 13.05 10.25 19.31
C LEU A 88 11.60 10.75 19.29
N ALA A 89 10.70 10.07 18.59
CA ALA A 89 9.28 10.40 18.58
C ALA A 89 8.65 10.30 19.97
N HIS A 90 9.04 9.31 20.78
CA HIS A 90 8.56 9.17 22.16
C HIS A 90 9.02 10.30 23.08
N VAL A 91 10.28 10.75 22.96
CA VAL A 91 10.86 11.79 23.82
C VAL A 91 10.61 13.21 23.33
N THR A 92 10.19 13.41 22.07
CA THR A 92 9.91 14.74 21.48
C THR A 92 9.10 15.70 22.38
N PRO A 93 8.01 15.30 23.06
CA PRO A 93 7.24 16.20 23.93
C PRO A 93 8.03 16.75 25.13
N PHE A 94 9.07 16.05 25.56
CA PHE A 94 9.92 16.41 26.71
C PHE A 94 11.10 17.29 26.30
N TYR A 95 11.38 17.42 24.99
CA TYR A 95 12.50 18.17 24.43
C TYR A 95 12.05 19.07 23.27
N PRO A 96 11.11 20.02 23.49
CA PRO A 96 10.50 20.81 22.42
C PRO A 96 11.50 21.73 21.69
N ASN A 97 12.56 22.16 22.39
CA ASN A 97 13.56 23.06 21.81
C ASN A 97 14.61 22.28 20.99
N GLN A 98 15.07 21.16 21.52
CA GLN A 98 16.13 20.35 20.90
C GLN A 98 15.60 19.53 19.71
N LEU A 99 14.34 19.08 19.76
CA LEU A 99 13.70 18.25 18.72
C LEU A 99 12.71 19.02 17.84
N LEU A 100 12.81 20.35 17.76
CA LEU A 100 11.94 21.19 16.94
C LEU A 100 11.88 20.75 15.46
N ASN A 101 13.03 20.39 14.89
CA ASN A 101 13.16 20.03 13.48
C ASN A 101 12.91 18.54 13.20
N TYR A 102 12.95 17.70 14.23
CA TYR A 102 12.83 16.25 14.08
C TYR A 102 11.56 15.81 13.31
N PRO A 103 10.36 16.35 13.58
CA PRO A 103 9.17 15.96 12.83
C PRO A 103 9.26 16.28 11.33
N LYS A 104 9.86 17.43 10.99
CA LYS A 104 10.05 17.84 9.58
C LYS A 104 11.06 16.94 8.88
N GLU A 105 12.17 16.64 9.55
CA GLU A 105 13.20 15.72 9.05
C GLU A 105 12.63 14.32 8.78
N LEU A 106 11.74 13.82 9.66
CA LEU A 106 11.08 12.53 9.48
C LEU A 106 10.17 12.49 8.25
N VAL A 107 9.41 13.56 8.02
CA VAL A 107 8.55 13.72 6.84
C VAL A 107 9.39 13.79 5.56
N GLU A 108 10.48 14.55 5.58
CA GLU A 108 11.40 14.69 4.45
C GLU A 108 12.13 13.37 4.13
N PHE A 109 12.54 12.63 5.16
CA PHE A 109 13.15 11.32 5.00
C PHE A 109 12.21 10.34 4.29
N LEU A 110 10.96 10.21 4.75
CA LEU A 110 9.96 9.37 4.08
C LEU A 110 9.68 9.85 2.64
N ARG A 111 9.51 11.16 2.43
CA ARG A 111 9.23 11.71 1.09
C ARG A 111 10.36 11.44 0.09
N SER A 112 11.61 11.57 0.52
CA SER A 112 12.79 11.42 -0.36
C SER A 112 13.18 9.97 -0.63
N SER A 113 12.96 9.05 0.32
CA SER A 113 13.58 7.72 0.27
C SER A 113 12.61 6.54 0.38
N ALA A 114 11.31 6.74 0.62
CA ALA A 114 10.37 5.64 0.92
C ALA A 114 10.17 4.57 -0.18
N ARG A 115 10.70 4.77 -1.39
CA ARG A 115 10.70 3.72 -2.42
C ARG A 115 11.84 2.72 -2.24
N VAL A 116 12.95 3.17 -1.67
CA VAL A 116 14.19 2.41 -1.52
C VAL A 116 14.31 1.80 -0.12
N LEU A 117 13.62 2.39 0.87
CA LEU A 117 13.63 1.87 2.24
C LEU A 117 13.01 0.46 2.36
N PRO A 118 13.62 -0.43 3.17
CA PRO A 118 13.01 -1.71 3.54
C PRO A 118 11.60 -1.55 4.13
N SER A 119 10.72 -2.51 3.88
CA SER A 119 9.32 -2.47 4.35
C SER A 119 9.20 -2.28 5.86
N SER A 120 10.01 -2.99 6.65
CA SER A 120 10.04 -2.89 8.11
C SER A 120 10.38 -1.47 8.58
N LEU A 121 11.45 -0.89 8.03
CA LEU A 121 11.87 0.48 8.36
C LEU A 121 10.80 1.51 7.96
N ARG A 122 10.18 1.37 6.77
CA ARG A 122 9.07 2.25 6.35
C ARG A 122 7.93 2.24 7.35
N VAL A 123 7.54 1.05 7.83
CA VAL A 123 6.49 0.91 8.83
C VAL A 123 6.89 1.61 10.12
N THR A 124 8.07 1.34 10.67
CA THR A 124 8.51 1.92 11.94
C THR A 124 8.60 3.45 11.90
N VAL A 125 9.15 4.02 10.82
CA VAL A 125 9.28 5.47 10.64
C VAL A 125 7.90 6.12 10.44
N THR A 126 7.00 5.46 9.71
CA THR A 126 5.61 5.91 9.56
C THR A 126 4.88 5.88 10.90
N GLN A 127 5.07 4.84 11.73
CA GLN A 127 4.50 4.76 13.06
C GLN A 127 5.03 5.86 13.99
N ALA A 128 6.32 6.17 13.93
CA ALA A 128 6.90 7.29 14.66
C ALA A 128 6.25 8.63 14.26
N LEU A 129 5.99 8.84 12.97
CA LEU A 129 5.26 10.02 12.48
C LEU A 129 3.80 10.05 12.95
N ILE A 130 3.11 8.91 12.93
CA ILE A 130 1.73 8.79 13.44
C ILE A 130 1.67 9.10 14.94
N LEU A 131 2.67 8.68 15.73
CA LEU A 131 2.76 9.02 17.14
C LEU A 131 2.84 10.54 17.36
N LEU A 132 3.66 11.24 16.56
CA LEU A 132 3.76 12.70 16.61
C LEU A 132 2.47 13.39 16.15
N LEU A 133 1.77 12.81 15.17
CA LEU A 133 0.47 13.28 14.72
C LEU A 133 -0.59 13.18 15.83
N ASN A 134 -0.67 12.04 16.51
CA ASN A 134 -1.60 11.81 17.62
C ASN A 134 -1.36 12.78 18.79
N ARG A 135 -0.12 13.24 18.94
CA ARG A 135 0.29 14.24 19.95
C ARG A 135 0.05 15.69 19.50
N LYS A 136 -0.49 15.91 18.29
CA LYS A 136 -0.69 17.22 17.68
C LYS A 136 0.61 18.04 17.50
N ILE A 137 1.75 17.35 17.44
CA ILE A 137 3.05 17.97 17.13
C ILE A 137 3.17 18.21 15.62
N VAL A 138 2.53 17.35 14.83
CA VAL A 138 2.43 17.47 13.36
C VAL A 138 0.96 17.60 12.97
N ALA A 139 0.66 18.39 11.94
CA ALA A 139 -0.69 18.53 11.43
C ALA A 139 -1.07 17.40 10.46
N ILE A 140 -2.31 16.90 10.54
CA ILE A 140 -2.80 15.84 9.64
C ILE A 140 -2.81 16.28 8.18
N LYS A 141 -3.12 17.56 7.94
CA LYS A 141 -3.17 18.14 6.59
C LYS A 141 -1.83 18.05 5.87
N GLU A 142 -0.73 18.21 6.60
CA GLU A 142 0.64 18.21 6.04
C GLU A 142 1.15 16.80 5.74
N THR A 143 0.64 15.79 6.45
CA THR A 143 1.08 14.39 6.36
C THR A 143 0.17 13.52 5.49
N LEU A 144 -1.06 13.95 5.23
CA LEU A 144 -2.02 13.17 4.45
C LEU A 144 -1.52 12.86 3.02
N ALA A 145 -0.94 13.84 2.33
CA ALA A 145 -0.37 13.63 1.01
C ALA A 145 0.77 12.59 1.03
N LEU A 146 1.62 12.64 2.06
CA LEU A 146 2.70 11.67 2.25
C LEU A 146 2.15 10.26 2.52
N PHE A 147 1.15 10.11 3.39
CA PHE A 147 0.57 8.78 3.66
C PHE A 147 -0.12 8.18 2.42
N MET A 148 -0.76 9.01 1.60
CA MET A 148 -1.33 8.56 0.32
C MET A 148 -0.25 8.11 -0.66
N GLU A 149 0.91 8.78 -0.68
CA GLU A 149 2.06 8.34 -1.48
C GLU A 149 2.67 7.03 -0.95
N LEU A 150 2.83 6.90 0.37
CA LEU A 150 3.34 5.68 1.02
C LEU A 150 2.44 4.46 0.78
N GLN A 151 1.12 4.63 0.73
CA GLN A 151 0.18 3.56 0.41
C GLN A 151 0.41 2.98 -0.98
N LYS A 152 0.80 3.79 -1.97
CA LYS A 152 1.07 3.34 -3.35
C LYS A 152 2.34 2.50 -3.48
N HIS A 153 3.24 2.57 -2.50
CA HIS A 153 4.57 1.94 -2.58
C HIS A 153 4.66 0.59 -1.85
N LYS A 154 3.53 0.01 -1.44
CA LYS A 154 3.50 -1.31 -0.81
C LYS A 154 3.73 -2.41 -1.85
N ASN A 155 4.98 -2.87 -1.95
CA ASN A 155 5.40 -4.14 -2.55
C ASN A 155 5.20 -4.28 -4.07
N GLU A 156 5.51 -3.25 -4.86
CA GLU A 156 5.37 -3.28 -6.32
C GLU A 156 6.01 -4.52 -6.99
N THR A 157 7.19 -4.96 -6.56
CA THR A 157 7.91 -6.11 -7.13
C THR A 157 7.27 -7.45 -6.80
N GLU A 158 6.93 -7.68 -5.52
CA GLU A 158 6.23 -8.90 -5.08
C GLU A 158 4.81 -8.96 -5.65
N ASN A 159 4.12 -7.81 -5.67
CA ASN A 159 2.82 -7.66 -6.29
C ASN A 159 2.89 -7.98 -7.78
N ARG A 160 3.93 -7.54 -8.50
CA ARG A 160 4.10 -7.84 -9.93
C ARG A 160 4.21 -9.36 -10.19
N ALA A 161 4.93 -10.07 -9.32
CA ALA A 161 5.06 -11.53 -9.43
C ALA A 161 3.72 -12.23 -9.13
N LEU A 162 3.04 -11.84 -8.06
CA LEU A 162 1.72 -12.39 -7.68
C LEU A 162 0.64 -12.07 -8.71
N GLN A 163 0.61 -10.84 -9.23
CA GLN A 163 -0.24 -10.43 -10.35
C GLN A 163 0.01 -11.33 -11.56
N SER A 164 1.27 -11.59 -11.92
CA SER A 164 1.59 -12.47 -13.05
C SER A 164 1.03 -13.88 -12.85
N ILE A 165 1.12 -14.43 -11.63
CA ILE A 165 0.58 -15.75 -11.29
C ILE A 165 -0.94 -15.76 -11.38
N LEU A 166 -1.62 -14.82 -10.72
CA LEU A 166 -3.09 -14.76 -10.71
C LEU A 166 -3.67 -14.46 -12.10
N PHE A 167 -3.01 -13.61 -12.90
CA PHE A 167 -3.43 -13.34 -14.28
C PHE A 167 -3.24 -14.57 -15.16
N SER A 168 -2.18 -15.37 -14.94
CA SER A 168 -2.00 -16.65 -15.63
C SER A 168 -3.12 -17.63 -15.25
N MET A 169 -3.37 -17.82 -13.96
CA MET A 169 -4.41 -18.73 -13.44
C MET A 169 -5.81 -18.34 -13.90
N LEU A 170 -6.09 -17.04 -14.09
CA LEU A 170 -7.36 -16.55 -14.62
C LEU A 170 -7.58 -16.90 -16.10
N GLN A 171 -6.52 -17.25 -16.85
CA GLN A 171 -6.61 -17.68 -18.25
C GLN A 171 -6.59 -19.20 -18.40
N GLU A 172 -6.39 -19.96 -17.32
CA GLU A 172 -6.36 -21.42 -17.35
C GLU A 172 -7.77 -22.02 -17.48
N GLU A 173 -7.87 -23.22 -18.05
CA GLU A 173 -9.14 -23.92 -18.25
C GLU A 173 -9.78 -24.42 -16.94
N ASP A 174 -9.00 -24.50 -15.86
CA ASP A 174 -9.48 -24.92 -14.53
C ASP A 174 -10.38 -23.85 -13.93
N GLU A 175 -11.70 -24.04 -14.08
CA GLU A 175 -12.72 -23.11 -13.62
C GLU A 175 -12.57 -22.73 -12.14
N LYS A 176 -12.21 -23.68 -11.26
CA LYS A 176 -12.10 -23.41 -9.82
C LYS A 176 -10.93 -22.47 -9.53
N LYS A 177 -9.78 -22.69 -10.19
CA LYS A 177 -8.60 -21.81 -10.05
C LYS A 177 -8.83 -20.44 -10.66
N ALA A 178 -9.42 -20.39 -11.86
CA ALA A 178 -9.71 -19.14 -12.55
C ALA A 178 -10.73 -18.29 -11.78
N MET A 179 -11.78 -18.90 -11.21
CA MET A 179 -12.75 -18.21 -10.36
C MET A 179 -12.12 -17.66 -9.07
N ARG A 180 -11.31 -18.46 -8.37
CA ARG A 180 -10.57 -17.99 -7.17
C ARG A 180 -9.64 -16.83 -7.49
N SER A 181 -8.98 -16.90 -8.65
CA SER A 181 -8.10 -15.83 -9.13
C SER A 181 -8.88 -14.56 -9.42
N LEU A 182 -10.01 -14.66 -10.14
CA LEU A 182 -10.89 -13.54 -10.43
C LEU A 182 -11.39 -12.86 -9.15
N VAL A 183 -11.91 -13.63 -8.18
CA VAL A 183 -12.41 -13.10 -6.90
C VAL A 183 -11.32 -12.35 -6.16
N THR A 184 -10.11 -12.93 -6.08
CA THR A 184 -8.98 -12.29 -5.40
C THR A 184 -8.57 -10.99 -6.09
N ILE A 185 -8.50 -10.98 -7.43
CA ILE A 185 -8.18 -9.79 -8.22
C ILE A 185 -9.24 -8.70 -8.00
N CYS A 186 -10.53 -9.05 -8.03
CA CYS A 186 -11.63 -8.12 -7.81
C CYS A 186 -11.62 -7.52 -6.39
N ASP A 187 -11.38 -8.33 -5.35
CA ASP A 187 -11.30 -7.84 -3.96
C ASP A 187 -10.10 -6.89 -3.77
N LEU A 188 -8.93 -7.25 -4.30
CA LEU A 188 -7.73 -6.39 -4.23
C LEU A 188 -7.90 -5.08 -5.02
N HIS A 189 -8.62 -5.12 -6.15
CA HIS A 189 -8.97 -3.93 -6.92
C HIS A 189 -9.97 -3.02 -6.17
N ARG A 190 -11.01 -3.60 -5.55
CA ARG A 190 -12.00 -2.85 -4.75
C ARG A 190 -11.34 -2.14 -3.56
N ARG A 191 -10.39 -2.81 -2.89
CA ARG A 191 -9.59 -2.25 -1.77
C ARG A 191 -8.51 -1.26 -2.20
N LYS A 192 -8.37 -0.98 -3.50
CA LYS A 192 -7.34 -0.10 -4.08
C LYS A 192 -5.90 -0.53 -3.80
N VAL A 193 -5.68 -1.83 -3.53
CA VAL A 193 -4.34 -2.41 -3.36
C VAL A 193 -3.70 -2.62 -4.73
N TRP A 194 -4.44 -3.23 -5.67
CA TRP A 194 -4.04 -3.37 -7.08
C TRP A 194 -4.96 -2.53 -7.95
N PHE A 195 -4.71 -1.22 -7.96
CA PHE A 195 -5.46 -0.24 -8.73
C PHE A 195 -4.59 0.33 -9.86
N ASP A 196 -4.26 -0.55 -10.80
CA ASP A 196 -3.44 -0.24 -11.97
C ASP A 196 -4.11 -0.73 -13.26
N ASP A 197 -3.65 -0.21 -14.40
CA ASP A 197 -4.19 -0.54 -15.71
C ASP A 197 -4.09 -2.04 -16.02
N ARG A 198 -3.06 -2.71 -15.51
CA ARG A 198 -2.81 -4.14 -15.75
C ARG A 198 -3.89 -5.00 -15.10
N THR A 199 -4.26 -4.66 -13.87
CA THR A 199 -5.31 -5.29 -13.09
C THR A 199 -6.68 -5.02 -13.69
N ALA A 200 -6.98 -3.77 -14.07
CA ALA A 200 -8.22 -3.43 -14.77
C ALA A 200 -8.36 -4.20 -16.09
N ASN A 201 -7.29 -4.27 -16.89
CA ASN A 201 -7.27 -5.02 -18.14
C ASN A 201 -7.49 -6.53 -17.93
N ALA A 202 -6.96 -7.11 -16.86
CA ALA A 202 -7.18 -8.52 -16.53
C ALA A 202 -8.67 -8.81 -16.22
N ILE A 203 -9.33 -7.95 -15.44
CA ILE A 203 -10.77 -8.05 -15.13
C ILE A 203 -11.59 -7.91 -16.42
N CYS A 204 -11.27 -6.94 -17.27
CA CYS A 204 -11.95 -6.77 -18.56
C CYS A 204 -11.79 -8.00 -19.47
N ARG A 205 -10.61 -8.64 -19.48
CA ARG A 205 -10.39 -9.89 -20.24
C ARG A 205 -11.21 -11.05 -19.69
N ALA A 206 -11.42 -11.12 -18.38
CA ALA A 206 -12.24 -12.16 -17.76
C ALA A 206 -13.71 -12.12 -18.19
N CYS A 207 -14.20 -10.97 -18.65
CA CYS A 207 -15.53 -10.84 -19.25
C CYS A 207 -15.69 -11.63 -20.56
N PHE A 208 -14.59 -12.10 -21.15
CA PHE A 208 -14.59 -12.94 -22.36
C PHE A 208 -14.07 -14.35 -22.09
N HIS A 209 -14.05 -14.77 -20.82
CA HIS A 209 -13.59 -16.11 -20.45
C HIS A 209 -14.56 -17.20 -20.98
N PRO A 210 -14.08 -18.40 -21.40
CA PRO A 210 -14.94 -19.46 -21.92
C PRO A 210 -16.01 -19.95 -20.93
N SER A 211 -15.71 -19.97 -19.63
CA SER A 211 -16.70 -20.28 -18.59
C SER A 211 -17.63 -19.08 -18.35
N SER A 212 -18.94 -19.32 -18.53
CA SER A 212 -19.99 -18.33 -18.32
C SER A 212 -20.06 -17.85 -16.86
N ARG A 213 -19.72 -18.68 -15.88
CA ARG A 213 -19.71 -18.30 -14.45
C ARG A 213 -18.67 -17.21 -14.17
N ILE A 214 -17.48 -17.36 -14.74
CA ILE A 214 -16.38 -16.39 -14.60
C ILE A 214 -16.73 -15.10 -15.35
N MET A 215 -17.29 -15.21 -16.56
CA MET A 215 -17.78 -14.07 -17.32
C MET A 215 -18.84 -13.27 -16.55
N ILE A 216 -19.85 -13.94 -16.00
CA ILE A 216 -20.91 -13.31 -15.20
C ILE A 216 -20.31 -12.65 -13.97
N ALA A 217 -19.40 -13.31 -13.23
CA ALA A 217 -18.76 -12.73 -12.06
C ALA A 217 -17.95 -11.47 -12.38
N ALA A 218 -17.21 -11.46 -13.49
CA ALA A 218 -16.44 -10.29 -13.94
C ALA A 218 -17.35 -9.12 -14.34
N LEU A 219 -18.42 -9.40 -15.10
CA LEU A 219 -19.41 -8.39 -15.48
C LEU A 219 -20.17 -7.83 -14.28
N SER A 220 -20.61 -8.69 -13.36
CA SER A 220 -21.24 -8.27 -12.10
C SER A 220 -20.33 -7.36 -11.29
N PHE A 221 -19.03 -7.68 -11.18
CA PHE A 221 -18.07 -6.80 -10.52
C PHE A 221 -17.96 -5.43 -11.20
N LEU A 222 -17.87 -5.38 -12.54
CA LEU A 222 -17.75 -4.12 -13.28
C LEU A 222 -19.02 -3.25 -13.19
N LEU A 223 -20.18 -3.87 -13.06
CA LEU A 223 -21.47 -3.20 -12.87
C LEU A 223 -21.77 -2.88 -11.40
N ASP A 224 -20.84 -3.21 -10.49
CA ASP A 224 -20.99 -3.13 -9.03
C ASP A 224 -22.23 -3.87 -8.49
N TYR A 225 -22.60 -4.97 -9.16
CA TYR A 225 -23.71 -5.83 -8.76
C TYR A 225 -23.23 -6.84 -7.70
N GLU A 226 -23.75 -6.74 -6.48
CA GLU A 226 -23.16 -7.32 -5.27
C GLU A 226 -23.42 -8.83 -5.05
N LYS A 227 -23.85 -9.60 -6.06
CA LYS A 227 -23.92 -11.07 -5.97
C LYS A 227 -22.78 -11.73 -6.73
N ILE A 228 -21.63 -11.84 -6.07
CA ILE A 228 -20.67 -12.93 -6.35
C ILE A 228 -20.86 -13.93 -5.21
N GLU A 229 -21.97 -14.65 -5.22
CA GLU A 229 -22.17 -15.75 -4.28
C GLU A 229 -21.14 -16.84 -4.60
N GLN A 230 -20.25 -17.10 -3.63
CA GLN A 230 -19.48 -18.33 -3.60
C GLN A 230 -20.42 -19.44 -3.15
N ASP A 231 -21.10 -20.07 -4.11
CA ASP A 231 -21.68 -21.39 -3.86
C ASP A 231 -20.51 -22.38 -3.76
N ASN A 232 -20.01 -22.54 -2.54
CA ASN A 232 -19.16 -23.65 -2.17
C ASN A 232 -20.05 -24.90 -2.07
N ASP A 233 -19.77 -25.84 -2.97
CA ASP A 233 -20.08 -27.28 -2.94
C ASP A 233 -21.46 -27.71 -2.41
N SER A 234 -22.33 -28.10 -3.35
CA SER A 234 -23.46 -28.98 -3.10
C SER A 234 -22.96 -30.36 -2.64
N ASP A 235 -23.05 -30.64 -1.34
CA ASP A 235 -23.21 -32.00 -0.83
C ASP A 235 -24.70 -32.20 -0.49
N GLU A 236 -25.27 -33.27 -1.03
CA GLU A 236 -26.68 -33.66 -0.92
C GLU A 236 -27.17 -33.78 0.53
N SER A 237 -28.28 -33.13 0.86
CA SER A 237 -29.34 -33.72 1.71
C SER A 237 -30.61 -32.86 1.73
N SER A 238 -31.66 -33.42 1.12
CA SER A 238 -33.10 -33.36 1.44
C SER A 238 -33.76 -32.02 1.79
N ASP A 239 -34.75 -31.67 0.95
CA ASP A 239 -35.99 -30.92 1.18
C ASP A 239 -36.14 -30.25 2.56
N GLU A 240 -36.21 -28.92 2.60
CA GLU A 240 -37.36 -28.15 3.10
C GLU A 240 -37.42 -26.79 2.38
N GLU A 241 -38.62 -26.36 2.01
CA GLU A 241 -38.91 -25.12 1.29
C GLU A 241 -38.51 -23.88 2.10
N GLU A 242 -37.66 -23.01 1.56
CA GLU A 242 -37.67 -21.59 1.92
C GLU A 242 -37.85 -20.72 0.68
N ALA A 243 -38.96 -19.99 0.67
CA ALA A 243 -39.40 -19.10 -0.39
C ALA A 243 -38.43 -17.91 -0.54
N ILE A 244 -37.61 -17.93 -1.59
CA ILE A 244 -36.81 -16.77 -2.02
C ILE A 244 -37.66 -15.93 -2.99
N GLN A 245 -38.03 -14.72 -2.57
CA GLN A 245 -38.66 -13.72 -3.43
C GLN A 245 -37.73 -13.35 -4.60
N GLN A 246 -37.98 -13.95 -5.75
CA GLN A 246 -37.41 -13.53 -7.03
C GLN A 246 -37.93 -12.14 -7.38
N HIS A 247 -37.12 -11.11 -7.23
CA HIS A 247 -37.36 -9.84 -7.93
C HIS A 247 -36.92 -10.02 -9.39
N HIS A 248 -37.74 -10.76 -10.14
CA HIS A 248 -37.61 -10.92 -11.58
C HIS A 248 -37.76 -9.54 -12.24
N VAL A 249 -36.70 -9.03 -12.87
CA VAL A 249 -36.84 -7.92 -13.81
C VAL A 249 -37.66 -8.45 -14.98
N VAL A 250 -38.97 -8.19 -14.97
CA VAL A 250 -39.86 -8.46 -16.09
C VAL A 250 -39.49 -7.52 -17.22
N VAL A 251 -38.56 -7.96 -18.08
CA VAL A 251 -38.50 -7.40 -19.43
C VAL A 251 -39.72 -7.94 -20.16
N SER A 252 -40.74 -7.10 -20.33
CA SER A 252 -41.97 -7.46 -21.03
C SER A 252 -41.63 -7.89 -22.46
N LYS A 253 -42.19 -9.03 -22.90
CA LYS A 253 -42.00 -9.55 -24.28
C LYS A 253 -42.32 -8.49 -25.33
N GLU A 254 -43.26 -7.58 -25.04
CA GLU A 254 -43.64 -6.47 -25.91
C GLU A 254 -42.53 -5.44 -26.17
N ALA A 255 -41.63 -5.21 -25.20
CA ALA A 255 -40.48 -4.33 -25.37
C ALA A 255 -39.45 -4.92 -26.36
N ILE A 256 -39.25 -6.24 -26.29
CA ILE A 256 -38.34 -6.99 -27.18
C ILE A 256 -38.89 -7.00 -28.62
N TYR A 257 -40.20 -7.23 -28.80
CA TYR A 257 -40.83 -7.18 -30.12
C TYR A 257 -40.80 -5.77 -30.74
N LYS A 258 -40.96 -4.70 -29.96
CA LYS A 258 -40.86 -3.31 -30.48
C LYS A 258 -39.43 -2.94 -30.87
N ALA A 259 -38.42 -3.41 -30.14
CA ALA A 259 -37.02 -3.15 -30.46
C ALA A 259 -36.60 -3.82 -31.79
N ASN A 260 -37.07 -5.04 -32.06
CA ASN A 260 -36.71 -5.75 -33.29
C ASN A 260 -37.56 -5.36 -34.52
N ASN A 261 -38.77 -4.82 -34.35
CA ASN A 261 -39.65 -4.44 -35.47
C ASN A 261 -39.71 -2.94 -35.77
N THR A 262 -38.95 -2.10 -35.06
CA THR A 262 -38.75 -0.69 -35.46
C THR A 262 -37.71 -0.62 -36.57
N GLY A 263 -38.11 -1.04 -37.76
CA GLY A 263 -37.34 -0.82 -38.99
C GLY A 263 -37.03 0.66 -39.15
N THR A 264 -35.75 0.98 -39.29
CA THR A 264 -35.26 2.35 -39.46
C THR A 264 -35.97 3.03 -40.63
N THR A 265 -36.25 4.32 -40.48
CA THR A 265 -36.91 5.18 -41.48
C THR A 265 -36.17 5.23 -42.82
N SER A 266 -34.88 4.85 -42.85
CA SER A 266 -34.07 4.67 -44.06
C SER A 266 -34.57 3.55 -44.99
N SER A 267 -35.21 2.50 -44.48
CA SER A 267 -35.69 1.37 -45.31
C SER A 267 -36.97 1.68 -46.09
N LYS A 268 -37.82 2.62 -45.60
CA LYS A 268 -39.02 3.07 -46.32
C LYS A 268 -38.71 4.00 -47.51
N LYS A 269 -37.56 4.69 -47.50
CA LYS A 269 -37.15 5.59 -48.60
C LYS A 269 -36.57 4.86 -49.82
N ARG A 270 -36.01 3.64 -49.64
CA ARG A 270 -35.56 2.78 -50.76
C ARG A 270 -36.72 2.10 -51.50
N LYS A 271 -37.79 1.67 -50.81
CA LYS A 271 -38.96 1.03 -51.47
C LYS A 271 -39.80 2.00 -52.30
N ARG A 272 -39.80 3.30 -51.96
CA ARG A 272 -40.63 4.31 -52.64
C ARG A 272 -40.01 4.85 -53.95
N LYS A 273 -38.71 4.61 -54.19
CA LYS A 273 -38.04 4.95 -55.46
C LYS A 273 -38.13 3.85 -56.51
N GLN A 274 -38.51 2.62 -56.13
CA GLN A 274 -38.60 1.48 -57.06
C GLN A 274 -40.03 1.27 -57.60
N SER A 275 -41.04 1.91 -57.01
CA SER A 275 -42.43 1.87 -57.47
C SER A 275 -42.84 3.05 -58.37
N CYS A 276 -41.89 3.90 -58.79
CA CYS A 276 -42.14 5.07 -59.63
C CYS A 276 -41.38 5.00 -60.98
N SER A 277 -40.94 3.80 -61.37
CA SER A 277 -40.30 3.52 -62.65
C SER A 277 -40.93 2.27 -63.27
N VAL A 278 -42.22 2.36 -63.57
CA VAL A 278 -42.91 1.67 -64.66
C VAL A 278 -43.96 2.63 -65.19
#